data_AF-A0A7Y9WXX0-F1
#
_entry.id   AF-A0A7Y9WXX0-F1
#
_cell.length_a   1.000
_cell.length_b   1.000
_cell.length_c   1.000
_cell.angle_alpha   90.00
_cell.angle_beta   90.00
_cell.angle_gamma   90.00
#
_symmetry.space_group_name_H-M   'P 1'
#
loop_
_entity.id
_entity.type
_entity.pdbx_description
1 polymer ?
#
loop_
_entity_poly.entity_id
_entity_poly.type
_entity_poly.pdbx_seq_one_letter_code
_entity_poly.pdbx_strand_id
1 'polypeptide(L)'
;MPRRIRTTVAALAVVSATAALSATPAHADPVVPRHAVVVCQSASFYANYDSAGGPTGLKRTLAYGNKIGHTPGAHPVYNGWAASFDFGPNDWGYLRAECIGGYDSW
;
A
#
# COMPACT_ATOMS: atom_id res chain seq x y z
N MET A 1 13.57 -57.75 -16.20
CA MET A 1 12.90 -56.91 -15.18
C MET A 1 13.72 -55.64 -14.94
N PRO A 2 13.19 -54.43 -15.20
CA PRO A 2 13.96 -53.18 -15.18
C PRO A 2 14.04 -52.61 -13.76
N ARG A 3 15.25 -52.43 -13.23
CA ARG A 3 15.52 -51.83 -11.91
C ARG A 3 16.53 -50.68 -12.06
N ARG A 4 16.19 -49.66 -12.85
CA ARG A 4 17.04 -48.46 -13.07
C ARG A 4 16.26 -47.14 -13.23
N ILE A 5 15.05 -47.04 -12.66
CA ILE A 5 14.22 -45.81 -12.76
C ILE A 5 14.13 -45.05 -11.41
N ARG A 6 14.57 -45.65 -10.29
CA ARG A 6 14.36 -45.07 -8.95
C ARG A 6 15.40 -44.06 -8.48
N THR A 7 16.57 -43.96 -9.12
CA THR A 7 17.67 -43.10 -8.65
C THR A 7 17.63 -41.67 -9.18
N THR A 8 16.87 -41.39 -10.24
CA THR A 8 16.80 -40.04 -10.85
C THR A 8 15.86 -39.09 -10.10
N VAL A 9 14.87 -39.60 -9.37
CA VAL A 9 13.88 -38.77 -8.65
C VAL A 9 14.51 -38.10 -7.41
N ALA A 10 15.44 -38.76 -6.74
CA ALA A 10 16.05 -38.24 -5.52
C ALA A 10 17.00 -37.06 -5.76
N ALA A 11 17.68 -37.01 -6.91
CA ALA A 11 18.63 -35.95 -7.24
C ALA A 11 17.92 -34.60 -7.53
N LEU A 12 16.72 -34.63 -8.13
CA LEU A 12 15.94 -33.42 -8.42
C LEU A 12 15.34 -32.77 -7.17
N ALA A 13 15.04 -33.55 -6.12
CA ALA A 13 14.46 -33.02 -4.88
C ALA A 13 15.46 -32.24 -4.01
N VAL A 14 16.76 -32.52 -4.14
CA VAL A 14 17.81 -31.83 -3.35
C VAL A 14 18.17 -30.47 -3.96
N VAL A 15 18.09 -30.34 -5.29
CA VAL A 15 18.39 -29.09 -6.01
C VAL A 15 17.28 -28.04 -5.79
N SER A 16 16.02 -28.45 -5.72
CA SER A 16 14.91 -27.53 -5.44
C SER A 16 14.90 -27.01 -3.99
N ALA A 17 15.33 -27.82 -3.02
CA ALA A 17 15.42 -27.41 -1.63
C ALA A 17 16.49 -26.33 -1.38
N THR A 18 17.62 -26.38 -2.10
CA THR A 18 18.69 -25.37 -1.95
C THR A 18 18.37 -24.03 -2.62
N ALA A 19 17.58 -24.03 -3.69
CA ALA A 19 17.09 -22.81 -4.33
C ALA A 19 16.11 -22.01 -3.44
N ALA A 20 15.32 -22.68 -2.60
CA ALA A 20 14.39 -22.02 -1.69
C ALA A 20 15.10 -21.31 -0.52
N LEU A 21 16.26 -21.82 -0.07
CA LEU A 21 17.05 -21.20 1.02
C LEU A 21 17.89 -20.00 0.56
N SER A 22 18.07 -19.82 -0.75
CA SER A 22 18.79 -18.69 -1.34
C SER A 22 17.86 -17.56 -1.81
N ALA A 23 16.54 -17.69 -1.60
CA ALA A 23 15.61 -16.63 -1.86
C ALA A 23 15.80 -15.50 -0.83
N THR A 24 16.27 -14.35 -1.28
CA THR A 24 16.25 -13.13 -0.47
C THR A 24 14.80 -12.73 -0.21
N PRO A 25 14.44 -12.31 1.01
CA PRO A 25 13.10 -11.80 1.28
C PRO A 25 12.79 -10.66 0.30
N ALA A 26 11.61 -10.70 -0.31
CA ALA A 26 11.14 -9.60 -1.13
C ALA A 26 10.97 -8.38 -0.23
N HIS A 27 11.91 -7.44 -0.32
CA HIS A 27 11.82 -6.16 0.35
C HIS A 27 11.24 -5.18 -0.67
N ALA A 28 10.05 -4.65 -0.40
CA ALA A 28 9.50 -3.56 -1.19
C ALA A 28 10.26 -2.29 -0.80
N ASP A 29 10.78 -1.56 -1.79
CA ASP A 29 11.35 -0.25 -1.52
C ASP A 29 10.28 0.66 -0.90
N PRO A 30 10.62 1.44 0.13
CA PRO A 30 9.68 2.40 0.71
C PRO A 30 9.18 3.35 -0.37
N VAL A 31 7.90 3.25 -0.70
CA VAL A 31 7.29 4.18 -1.65
C VAL A 31 7.04 5.49 -0.92
N VAL A 32 7.82 6.50 -1.26
CA VAL A 32 7.59 7.87 -0.77
C VAL A 32 6.23 8.35 -1.32
N PRO A 33 5.34 8.89 -0.47
CA PRO A 33 4.09 9.45 -0.94
C PRO A 33 4.33 10.56 -1.95
N ARG A 34 3.74 10.44 -3.15
CA ARG A 34 3.71 11.56 -4.09
C ARG A 34 2.91 12.69 -3.48
N HIS A 35 3.46 13.90 -3.56
CA HIS A 35 2.78 15.10 -3.09
C HIS A 35 1.49 15.32 -3.88
N ALA A 36 0.45 15.70 -3.18
CA ALA A 36 -0.86 16.02 -3.71
C ALA A 36 -1.51 17.08 -2.82
N VAL A 37 -2.64 17.59 -3.25
CA VAL A 37 -3.42 18.57 -2.51
C VAL A 37 -4.87 18.13 -2.38
N VAL A 38 -5.49 18.52 -1.28
CA VAL A 38 -6.93 18.36 -1.11
C VAL A 38 -7.65 19.34 -2.05
N VAL A 39 -8.51 18.83 -2.94
CA VAL A 39 -9.28 19.65 -3.89
C VAL A 39 -10.74 19.87 -3.48
N CYS A 40 -11.22 19.14 -2.48
CA CYS A 40 -12.50 19.41 -1.85
C CYS A 40 -12.40 20.63 -0.91
N GLN A 41 -13.48 21.39 -0.76
CA GLN A 41 -13.53 22.49 0.21
C GLN A 41 -13.43 22.00 1.66
N SER A 42 -13.92 20.78 1.91
CA SER A 42 -13.89 20.11 3.20
C SER A 42 -13.82 18.60 2.98
N ALA A 43 -12.83 17.94 3.58
CA ALA A 43 -12.62 16.50 3.48
C ALA A 43 -12.33 15.90 4.87
N SER A 44 -13.17 14.98 5.32
CA SER A 44 -12.94 14.26 6.57
C SER A 44 -11.74 13.32 6.45
N PHE A 45 -10.87 13.32 7.46
CA PHE A 45 -9.67 12.50 7.54
C PHE A 45 -9.74 11.57 8.76
N TYR A 46 -9.70 10.28 8.51
CA TYR A 46 -9.90 9.22 9.50
C TYR A 46 -8.61 8.47 9.80
N ALA A 47 -8.49 7.94 11.01
CA ALA A 47 -7.33 7.20 11.46
C ALA A 47 -7.17 5.85 10.76
N ASN A 48 -8.29 5.19 10.45
CA ASN A 48 -8.26 3.87 9.83
C ASN A 48 -9.47 3.63 8.91
N TYR A 49 -9.42 2.54 8.15
CA TYR A 49 -10.52 2.00 7.38
C TYR A 49 -10.72 0.53 7.74
N ASP A 50 -11.95 0.17 8.10
CA ASP A 50 -12.39 -1.20 8.32
C ASP A 50 -13.17 -1.70 7.10
N SER A 51 -12.86 -2.90 6.60
CA SER A 51 -13.50 -3.43 5.39
C SER A 51 -15.00 -3.71 5.55
N ALA A 52 -15.49 -3.93 6.78
CA ALA A 52 -16.89 -4.19 7.05
C ALA A 52 -17.68 -2.92 7.41
N GLY A 53 -17.05 -1.97 8.11
CA GLY A 53 -17.69 -0.77 8.66
C GLY A 53 -17.32 0.55 7.99
N GLY A 54 -16.27 0.59 7.17
CA GLY A 54 -15.79 1.80 6.51
C GLY A 54 -14.78 2.61 7.34
N PRO A 55 -14.66 3.93 7.12
CA PRO A 55 -13.67 4.76 7.81
C PRO A 55 -13.99 4.90 9.31
N THR A 56 -12.97 4.82 10.16
CA THR A 56 -13.11 4.89 11.62
C THR A 56 -12.10 5.83 12.27
N GLY A 57 -12.48 6.38 13.43
CA GLY A 57 -11.64 7.30 14.20
C GLY A 57 -11.37 8.62 13.46
N LEU A 58 -12.40 9.47 13.33
CA LEU A 58 -12.23 10.80 12.73
C LEU A 58 -11.12 11.56 13.45
N LYS A 59 -10.07 11.94 12.71
CA LYS A 59 -8.96 12.72 13.24
C LYS A 59 -9.22 14.22 13.12
N ARG A 60 -9.59 14.66 11.92
CA ARG A 60 -9.80 16.07 11.58
C ARG A 60 -10.49 16.21 10.23
N THR A 61 -10.76 17.46 9.86
CA THR A 61 -11.19 17.85 8.53
C THR A 61 -10.05 18.60 7.85
N LEU A 62 -9.73 18.23 6.61
CA LEU A 62 -8.79 18.91 5.75
C LEU A 62 -9.55 19.86 4.84
N ALA A 63 -9.05 21.08 4.71
CA ALA A 63 -9.57 22.09 3.81
C ALA A 63 -8.92 22.00 2.43
N TYR A 64 -9.48 22.72 1.46
CA TYR A 64 -8.87 22.90 0.15
C TYR A 64 -7.43 23.39 0.28
N GLY A 65 -6.52 22.79 -0.49
CA GLY A 65 -5.11 23.15 -0.54
C GLY A 65 -4.25 22.53 0.57
N ASN A 66 -4.83 21.83 1.55
CA ASN A 66 -4.04 21.05 2.50
C ASN A 66 -3.13 20.06 1.76
N LYS A 67 -1.86 20.03 2.16
CA LYS A 67 -0.82 19.20 1.53
C LYS A 67 -0.92 17.78 2.05
N ILE A 68 -1.10 16.85 1.13
CA ILE A 68 -1.22 15.42 1.42
C ILE A 68 -0.31 14.61 0.51
N GLY A 69 -0.08 13.36 0.87
CA GLY A 69 0.71 12.40 0.12
C GLY A 69 -0.12 11.18 -0.25
N HIS A 70 -0.18 10.84 -1.53
CA HIS A 70 -0.77 9.59 -1.99
C HIS A 70 -0.06 9.13 -3.27
N THR A 71 0.27 7.85 -3.38
CA THR A 71 0.89 7.30 -4.59
C THR A 71 -0.07 6.31 -5.25
N PRO A 72 -0.70 6.68 -6.39
CA PRO A 72 -1.61 5.78 -7.09
C PRO A 72 -0.95 4.45 -7.45
N GLY A 73 -1.64 3.35 -7.18
CA GLY A 73 -1.13 1.99 -7.41
C GLY A 73 -0.19 1.45 -6.31
N ALA A 74 0.32 2.31 -5.42
CA ALA A 74 1.13 1.88 -4.27
C ALA A 74 0.36 1.96 -2.95
N HIS A 75 -0.44 3.01 -2.76
CA HIS A 75 -1.24 3.17 -1.55
C HIS A 75 -2.66 2.63 -1.75
N PRO A 76 -3.22 1.94 -0.75
CA PRO A 76 -4.53 1.32 -0.91
C PRO A 76 -5.66 2.35 -1.02
N VAL A 77 -6.67 1.98 -1.78
CA VAL A 77 -7.95 2.68 -1.87
C VAL A 77 -9.06 1.67 -1.62
N TYR A 78 -9.82 1.85 -0.55
CA TYR A 78 -10.91 0.96 -0.15
C TYR A 78 -12.25 1.67 -0.29
N ASN A 79 -13.09 1.22 -1.22
CA ASN A 79 -14.43 1.78 -1.44
C ASN A 79 -14.42 3.33 -1.56
N GLY A 80 -13.46 3.87 -2.32
CA GLY A 80 -13.29 5.31 -2.50
C GLY A 80 -12.58 6.05 -1.35
N TRP A 81 -12.07 5.35 -0.33
CA TRP A 81 -11.23 5.91 0.74
C TRP A 81 -9.77 5.58 0.50
N ALA A 82 -8.96 6.61 0.27
CA ALA A 82 -7.55 6.48 -0.05
C ALA A 82 -6.68 6.69 1.18
N ALA A 83 -5.78 5.74 1.45
CA ALA A 83 -4.72 5.93 2.43
C ALA A 83 -3.82 7.08 2.00
N SER A 84 -3.71 8.10 2.83
CA SER A 84 -3.00 9.32 2.52
C SER A 84 -2.22 9.81 3.73
N PHE A 85 -1.10 10.45 3.46
CA PHE A 85 -0.24 11.08 4.45
C PHE A 85 -0.60 12.56 4.55
N ASP A 86 -0.90 13.08 5.73
CA ASP A 86 -1.10 14.51 5.94
C ASP A 86 0.24 15.16 6.31
N PHE A 87 0.78 16.00 5.43
CA PHE A 87 2.09 16.61 5.61
C PHE A 87 2.12 17.71 6.69
N GLY A 88 0.97 18.23 7.13
CA GLY A 88 0.96 19.24 8.19
C GLY A 88 1.40 18.65 9.54
N PRO A 89 0.63 17.71 10.12
CA PRO A 89 0.95 17.01 11.35
C PRO A 89 1.82 15.76 11.16
N ASN A 90 2.18 15.41 9.92
CA ASN A 90 3.00 14.24 9.58
C ASN A 90 2.41 12.90 10.06
N ASP A 91 1.14 12.66 9.73
CA ASP A 91 0.48 11.41 10.09
C ASP A 91 -0.32 10.78 8.95
N TRP A 92 -0.53 9.47 9.06
CA TRP A 92 -1.32 8.69 8.11
C TRP A 92 -2.81 8.69 8.46
N GLY A 93 -3.64 8.58 7.45
CA GLY A 93 -5.07 8.39 7.58
C GLY A 93 -5.75 8.11 6.25
N TYR A 94 -7.08 8.23 6.23
CA TYR A 94 -7.93 7.97 5.08
C TYR A 94 -8.82 9.19 4.81
N LEU A 95 -8.82 9.67 3.56
CA LEU A 95 -9.83 10.61 3.04
C LEU A 95 -10.46 10.03 1.78
N ARG A 96 -11.53 10.68 1.32
CA ARG A 96 -12.17 10.36 0.05
C ARG A 96 -11.19 10.59 -1.10
N ALA A 97 -11.01 9.57 -1.94
CA ALA A 97 -10.09 9.60 -3.07
C ALA A 97 -10.44 10.70 -4.08
N GLU A 98 -11.72 11.01 -4.26
CA GLU A 98 -12.20 12.11 -5.11
C GLU A 98 -11.72 13.50 -4.64
N CYS A 99 -11.32 13.63 -3.37
CA CYS A 99 -10.78 14.86 -2.82
C CYS A 99 -9.26 14.98 -2.99
N ILE A 100 -8.59 13.97 -3.56
CA ILE A 100 -7.16 14.00 -3.86
C ILE A 100 -6.98 14.50 -5.29
N GLY A 101 -6.26 15.60 -5.45
CA GLY A 101 -5.91 16.13 -6.76
C GLY A 101 -4.58 16.85 -6.76
N GLY A 102 -4.21 17.40 -7.92
CA GLY A 102 -2.94 18.12 -8.07
C GLY A 102 -1.73 17.27 -7.67
N TYR A 103 -1.64 16.03 -8.15
CA TYR A 103 -0.42 15.25 -7.95
C TYR A 103 0.79 16.01 -8.47
N ASP A 104 1.89 15.92 -7.72
CA ASP A 104 3.13 16.65 -7.94
C ASP A 104 2.97 18.19 -7.93
N SER A 105 1.85 18.71 -7.41
CA SER A 105 1.68 20.14 -7.13
C SER A 105 2.17 20.46 -5.71
N TRP A 106 2.94 21.55 -5.60
CA TRP A 106 3.56 22.03 -4.36
C TRP A 106 2.76 23.12 -3.66
#